data_AF-A0A4Z0W198-F1
#
_entry.id   AF-A0A4Z0W198-F1
#
_cell.length_a   1.000
_cell.length_b   1.000
_cell.length_c   1.000
_cell.angle_alpha   90.00
_cell.angle_beta   90.00
_cell.angle_gamma   90.00
#
_symmetry.space_group_name_H-M   'P 1'
#
loop_
_entity.id
_entity.type
_entity.pdbx_description
1 polymer ?
#
loop_
_entity_poly.entity_id
_entity_poly.type
_entity_poly.pdbx_seq_one_letter_code
_entity_poly.pdbx_strand_id
1 'polypeptide(L)'
;MEIYLVLGEITAFLLILNICYYLVKLYYKRHKFSSKEAKQKFIQRMKKISIFHRYNGIIIVILAIIHGTLALGTIFTLHTGTILLSAIIINLLIYVLGRLKLLKKWLLIHRYMAFLIFIFLIIHLATPSLFG
;
A
#
# COMPACT_ATOMS: atom_id res chain seq x y z
N MET A 1 -3.29 25.69 -3.95
CA MET A 1 -3.59 24.24 -4.00
C MET A 1 -4.11 23.85 -2.64
N GLU A 2 -5.32 23.31 -2.57
CA GLU A 2 -5.93 22.94 -1.29
C GLU A 2 -5.14 21.78 -0.66
N ILE A 3 -4.88 21.86 0.65
CA ILE A 3 -3.94 20.97 1.35
C ILE A 3 -4.32 19.49 1.23
N TYR A 4 -5.61 19.18 1.09
CA TYR A 4 -6.07 17.81 0.92
C TYR A 4 -5.67 17.22 -0.44
N LEU A 5 -5.55 18.02 -1.50
CA LEU A 5 -5.10 17.53 -2.82
C LEU A 5 -3.64 17.05 -2.74
N VAL A 6 -2.79 17.84 -2.11
CA VAL A 6 -1.37 17.50 -1.88
C VAL A 6 -1.25 16.23 -1.04
N LEU A 7 -2.04 16.13 0.03
CA LEU A 7 -2.11 14.93 0.85
C LEU A 7 -2.56 13.71 0.04
N GLY A 8 -3.54 13.87 -0.86
CA GLY A 8 -4.02 12.82 -1.74
C GLY A 8 -2.92 12.32 -2.68
N GLU A 9 -2.21 13.23 -3.35
CA GLU A 9 -1.09 12.90 -4.25
C GLU A 9 0.05 12.19 -3.52
N ILE A 10 0.46 12.71 -2.36
CA ILE A 10 1.49 12.08 -1.52
C ILE A 10 1.05 10.68 -1.10
N THR A 11 -0.19 10.53 -0.64
CA THR A 11 -0.73 9.24 -0.20
C THR A 11 -0.78 8.23 -1.34
N ALA A 12 -1.23 8.65 -2.52
CA ALA A 12 -1.27 7.81 -3.72
C ALA A 12 0.14 7.39 -4.16
N PHE A 13 1.10 8.32 -4.17
CA PHE A 13 2.50 8.03 -4.48
C PHE A 13 3.10 7.01 -3.51
N LEU A 14 2.91 7.22 -2.20
CA LEU A 14 3.38 6.29 -1.17
C LEU A 14 2.74 4.92 -1.32
N LEU A 15 1.45 4.85 -1.65
CA LEU A 15 0.73 3.59 -1.91
C LEU A 15 1.31 2.84 -3.11
N ILE A 16 1.57 3.54 -4.22
CA ILE A 16 2.22 2.97 -5.41
C ILE A 16 3.61 2.42 -5.05
N LEU A 17 4.43 3.21 -4.34
CA LEU A 17 5.74 2.74 -3.87
C LEU A 17 5.60 1.46 -3.01
N ASN A 18 4.56 1.40 -2.19
CA ASN A 18 4.31 0.25 -1.33
C ASN A 18 3.96 -1.02 -2.11
N ILE A 19 3.17 -0.88 -3.18
CA ILE A 19 2.83 -1.97 -4.11
C ILE A 19 4.07 -2.41 -4.90
N CYS A 20 4.88 -1.46 -5.37
CA CYS A 20 6.11 -1.72 -6.12
C CYS A 20 7.11 -2.59 -5.36
N TYR A 21 7.09 -2.60 -4.02
CA TYR A 21 7.91 -3.52 -3.22
C TYR A 21 7.73 -4.99 -3.62
N TYR A 22 6.51 -5.41 -3.95
CA TYR A 22 6.24 -6.76 -4.44
C TYR A 22 6.89 -7.02 -5.80
N LEU A 23 6.84 -6.03 -6.71
CA LEU A 23 7.48 -6.13 -8.03
C LEU A 23 9.00 -6.27 -7.90
N VAL A 24 9.64 -5.52 -6.98
CA VAL A 24 11.08 -5.65 -6.70
C VAL A 24 11.41 -7.05 -6.17
N LYS A 25 10.56 -7.63 -5.32
CA LYS A 25 10.71 -9.03 -4.87
C LYS A 25 10.56 -10.04 -6.01
N LEU A 26 9.63 -9.81 -6.94
CA LEU A 26 9.47 -10.66 -8.11
C LEU A 26 10.69 -10.60 -9.03
N TYR A 27 11.20 -9.39 -9.28
CA TYR A 27 12.44 -9.17 -10.02
C TYR A 27 13.59 -9.95 -9.38
N TYR A 28 13.81 -9.79 -8.07
CA TYR A 28 14.84 -10.53 -7.33
C TYR A 28 14.76 -12.05 -7.52
N LYS A 29 13.55 -12.62 -7.48
CA LYS A 29 13.35 -14.08 -7.60
C LYS A 29 13.71 -14.60 -8.99
N ARG A 30 13.53 -13.79 -10.03
CA ARG A 30 13.77 -14.15 -11.45
C ARG A 30 15.15 -13.74 -11.95
N HIS A 31 15.77 -12.75 -11.32
CA HIS A 31 17.05 -12.20 -11.76
C HIS A 31 18.21 -13.15 -11.43
N LYS A 32 19.05 -13.43 -12.43
CA LYS A 32 20.30 -14.16 -12.26
C LYS A 32 21.42 -13.16 -11.98
N PHE A 33 21.91 -13.16 -10.75
CA PHE A 33 23.02 -12.29 -10.35
C PHE A 33 24.34 -12.78 -10.96
N SER A 34 25.15 -11.84 -11.45
CA SER A 34 26.47 -12.12 -12.04
C SER A 34 27.49 -12.63 -11.02
N SER A 35 27.34 -12.26 -9.74
CA SER A 35 28.23 -12.70 -8.66
C SER A 35 27.51 -12.84 -7.33
N LYS A 36 28.14 -13.57 -6.39
CA LYS A 36 27.66 -13.69 -5.00
C LYS A 36 27.64 -12.32 -4.30
N GLU A 37 28.62 -11.47 -4.57
CA GLU A 37 28.72 -10.12 -4.02
C GLU A 37 27.57 -9.21 -4.50
N ALA A 38 27.25 -9.25 -5.80
CA ALA A 38 26.12 -8.51 -6.35
C ALA A 38 24.80 -8.93 -5.69
N LYS A 39 24.60 -10.24 -5.49
CA LYS A 39 23.45 -10.78 -4.76
C LYS A 39 23.40 -10.29 -3.32
N GLN A 40 24.51 -10.31 -2.60
CA GLN A 40 24.57 -9.83 -1.21
C GLN A 40 24.25 -8.34 -1.08
N LYS A 41 24.84 -7.50 -1.95
CA LYS A 41 24.53 -6.05 -2.01
C LYS A 41 23.04 -5.81 -2.26
N PHE A 42 22.43 -6.59 -3.17
CA PHE A 42 20.99 -6.50 -3.42
C PHE A 42 20.16 -6.90 -2.20
N ILE A 43 20.49 -7.99 -1.51
CA ILE A 43 19.79 -8.43 -0.29
C ILE A 43 19.86 -7.36 0.80
N GLN A 44 21.01 -6.72 0.99
CA GLN A 44 21.16 -5.63 1.96
C GLN A 44 20.25 -4.43 1.63
N ARG A 45 20.16 -4.05 0.35
CA ARG A 45 19.20 -3.01 -0.10
C ARG A 45 17.76 -3.44 0.15
N MET A 46 17.42 -4.69 -0.15
CA MET A 46 16.08 -5.24 0.11
C MET A 46 15.68 -5.23 1.58
N LYS A 47 16.63 -5.41 2.51
CA LYS A 47 16.36 -5.26 3.94
C LYS A 47 15.89 -3.84 4.28
N LYS A 48 16.59 -2.81 3.77
CA LYS A 48 16.21 -1.41 3.97
C LYS A 48 14.82 -1.11 3.38
N ILE A 49 14.57 -1.55 2.14
CA ILE A 49 13.27 -1.37 1.48
C ILE A 49 12.16 -2.11 2.23
N SER A 50 12.44 -3.30 2.80
CA SER A 50 11.47 -4.04 3.61
C SER A 50 11.05 -3.30 4.87
N ILE A 51 11.97 -2.57 5.49
CA ILE A 51 11.70 -1.76 6.67
C ILE A 51 10.83 -0.57 6.26
N PHE A 52 11.23 0.12 5.19
CA PHE A 52 10.44 1.21 4.60
C PHE A 52 9.01 0.78 4.25
N HIS A 53 8.82 -0.32 3.50
CA HIS A 53 7.50 -0.87 3.15
C HIS A 53 6.57 -1.05 4.36
N ARG A 54 7.12 -1.56 5.47
CA ARG A 54 6.34 -1.78 6.70
C ARG A 54 5.87 -0.46 7.32
N TYR A 55 6.77 0.50 7.51
CA TYR A 55 6.43 1.79 8.11
C TYR A 55 5.58 2.65 7.17
N ASN A 56 5.90 2.64 5.89
CA ASN A 56 5.14 3.30 4.84
C ASN A 56 3.67 2.84 4.82
N GLY A 57 3.42 1.54 5.03
CA GLY A 57 2.05 1.02 5.16
C GLY A 57 1.23 1.68 6.26
N ILE A 58 1.84 1.96 7.42
CA ILE A 58 1.18 2.64 8.54
C ILE A 58 0.97 4.13 8.20
N ILE A 59 1.99 4.78 7.64
CA ILE A 59 1.93 6.19 7.23
C ILE A 59 0.80 6.42 6.22
N ILE A 60 0.65 5.52 5.22
CA ILE A 60 -0.44 5.60 4.24
C ILE A 60 -1.81 5.60 4.92
N VAL A 61 -2.03 4.76 5.93
CA VAL A 61 -3.33 4.73 6.64
C VAL A 61 -3.61 6.07 7.31
N ILE A 62 -2.61 6.62 8.00
CA ILE A 62 -2.75 7.91 8.70
C ILE A 62 -3.05 9.03 7.70
N LEU A 63 -2.26 9.13 6.62
CA LEU A 63 -2.45 10.18 5.61
C LEU A 63 -3.77 10.03 4.85
N ALA A 64 -4.20 8.79 4.55
CA ALA A 64 -5.47 8.53 3.90
C ALA A 64 -6.68 8.94 4.77
N ILE A 65 -6.60 8.71 6.10
CA ILE A 65 -7.62 9.19 7.05
C ILE A 65 -7.67 10.71 7.07
N ILE A 66 -6.50 11.37 7.18
CA ILE A 66 -6.42 12.85 7.21
C ILE A 66 -6.95 13.43 5.89
N HIS A 67 -6.48 12.92 4.75
CA HIS A 67 -6.93 13.32 3.42
C HIS A 67 -8.45 13.18 3.27
N GLY A 68 -9.00 12.01 3.58
CA GLY A 68 -10.44 11.74 3.45
C GLY A 68 -11.27 12.63 4.37
N THR A 69 -10.81 12.86 5.61
CA THR A 69 -11.51 13.74 6.57
C THR A 69 -11.52 15.19 6.09
N LEU A 70 -10.42 15.69 5.52
CA LEU A 70 -10.35 17.05 4.98
C LEU A 70 -11.16 17.22 3.70
N ALA A 71 -11.24 16.18 2.86
CA ALA A 71 -11.97 16.23 1.60
C ALA A 71 -13.48 16.12 1.77
N LEU A 72 -13.96 15.28 2.70
CA LEU A 72 -15.38 14.97 2.86
C LEU A 72 -16.01 15.59 4.12
N GLY A 73 -15.20 16.17 5.01
CA GLY A 73 -15.63 16.60 6.35
C GLY A 73 -15.97 15.47 7.33
N THR A 74 -16.06 14.23 6.84
CA THR A 74 -16.35 13.01 7.61
C THR A 74 -15.80 11.78 6.91
N ILE A 75 -15.50 10.72 7.67
CA ILE A 75 -15.07 9.42 7.13
C ILE A 75 -16.22 8.45 6.87
N PHE A 76 -17.46 8.82 7.23
CA PHE A 76 -18.63 7.93 7.18
C PHE A 76 -19.37 7.98 5.83
N THR A 77 -19.01 8.89 4.93
CA THR A 77 -19.62 8.98 3.60
C THR A 77 -19.11 7.84 2.71
N LEU A 78 -20.02 7.16 2.02
CA LEU A 78 -19.66 6.19 1.01
C LEU A 78 -19.02 6.93 -0.17
N HIS A 79 -17.74 6.68 -0.41
CA HIS A 79 -16.94 7.36 -1.43
C HIS A 79 -15.89 6.36 -1.93
N THR A 80 -15.40 6.51 -3.16
CA THR A 80 -14.35 5.59 -3.66
C THR A 80 -13.09 5.61 -2.78
N GLY A 81 -12.81 6.76 -2.18
CA GLY A 81 -11.73 6.96 -1.21
C GLY A 81 -11.95 6.20 0.12
N THR A 82 -13.18 6.13 0.63
CA THR A 82 -13.47 5.36 1.86
C THR A 82 -13.40 3.87 1.61
N ILE A 83 -13.86 3.39 0.43
CA ILE A 83 -13.67 1.99 -0.01
C ILE A 83 -12.18 1.65 -0.11
N LEU A 84 -11.38 2.51 -0.73
CA LEU A 84 -9.93 2.34 -0.83
C LEU A 84 -9.26 2.32 0.55
N LEU A 85 -9.62 3.24 1.44
CA LEU A 85 -9.11 3.29 2.82
C LEU A 85 -9.45 2.00 3.58
N SER A 86 -10.69 1.53 3.51
CA SER A 86 -11.11 0.27 4.15
C SER A 86 -10.29 -0.91 3.63
N ALA A 87 -10.07 -0.99 2.31
CA ALA A 87 -9.23 -2.03 1.72
C ALA A 87 -7.78 -1.99 2.23
N ILE A 88 -7.18 -0.79 2.36
CA ILE A 88 -5.83 -0.60 2.91
C ILE A 88 -5.79 -1.06 4.38
N ILE A 89 -6.77 -0.66 5.20
CA ILE A 89 -6.86 -1.07 6.62
C ILE A 89 -6.98 -2.58 6.73
N ILE A 90 -7.88 -3.22 5.97
CA ILE A 90 -8.02 -4.67 5.94
C ILE A 90 -6.70 -5.35 5.58
N ASN A 91 -5.97 -4.80 4.59
CA ASN A 91 -4.69 -5.36 4.19
C ASN A 91 -3.59 -5.21 5.26
N LEU A 92 -3.60 -4.13 6.03
CA LEU A 92 -2.74 -3.94 7.20
C LEU A 92 -3.11 -4.94 8.31
N LEU A 93 -4.40 -5.18 8.55
CA LEU A 93 -4.88 -6.17 9.51
C LEU A 93 -4.46 -7.60 9.10
N ILE A 94 -4.58 -7.96 7.82
CA ILE A 94 -4.08 -9.25 7.30
C ILE A 94 -2.58 -9.42 7.60
N TYR A 95 -1.78 -8.35 7.43
CA TYR A 95 -0.37 -8.36 7.81
C TYR A 95 -0.19 -8.61 9.31
N VAL A 96 -0.88 -7.87 10.18
CA VAL A 96 -0.77 -8.01 11.64
C VAL A 96 -1.18 -9.42 12.10
N LEU A 97 -2.36 -9.89 11.68
CA LEU A 97 -2.86 -11.23 12.00
C LEU A 97 -1.91 -12.33 11.51
N GLY A 98 -1.33 -12.14 10.32
CA GLY A 98 -0.32 -13.03 9.77
C GLY A 98 0.95 -13.10 10.60
N ARG A 99 1.42 -11.96 11.14
CA ARG A 99 2.57 -11.88 12.05
C ARG A 99 2.29 -12.52 13.41
N LEU A 100 1.06 -12.43 13.90
CA LEU A 100 0.59 -13.10 15.11
C LEU A 100 0.29 -14.60 14.91
N LYS A 101 0.50 -15.13 13.69
CA LYS A 101 0.20 -16.52 13.31
C LYS A 101 -1.27 -16.91 13.45
N LEU A 102 -2.18 -15.93 13.47
CA LEU A 102 -3.63 -16.14 13.58
C LEU A 102 -4.29 -16.42 12.22
N LEU A 103 -3.62 -16.06 11.12
CA LEU A 103 -4.14 -16.24 9.77
C LEU A 103 -3.21 -17.11 8.91
N LYS A 104 -3.70 -18.27 8.48
CA LYS A 104 -2.99 -19.14 7.52
C LYS A 104 -2.95 -18.50 6.14
N LYS A 105 -1.89 -18.76 5.37
CA LYS A 105 -1.68 -18.22 4.01
C LYS A 105 -1.79 -16.68 3.93
N TRP A 106 -1.62 -15.96 5.04
CA TRP A 106 -1.77 -14.50 5.12
C TRP A 106 -0.96 -13.76 4.05
N LEU A 107 0.23 -14.25 3.71
CA LEU A 107 1.09 -13.60 2.71
C LEU A 107 0.50 -13.68 1.29
N LEU A 108 -0.25 -14.73 0.98
CA LEU A 108 -0.97 -14.87 -0.28
C LEU A 108 -2.16 -13.91 -0.31
N ILE A 109 -2.96 -13.91 0.76
CA ILE A 109 -4.13 -13.03 0.92
C ILE A 109 -3.72 -11.55 0.83
N HIS A 110 -2.65 -11.17 1.55
CA HIS A 110 -2.10 -9.81 1.53
C HIS A 110 -1.69 -9.35 0.13
N ARG A 111 -1.16 -10.25 -0.71
CA ARG A 111 -0.78 -9.95 -2.10
C ARG A 111 -2.00 -9.75 -3.00
N TYR A 112 -3.00 -10.63 -2.89
CA TYR A 112 -4.25 -10.45 -3.65
C TYR A 112 -4.98 -9.18 -3.23
N MET A 113 -4.99 -8.88 -1.93
CA MET A 113 -5.57 -7.66 -1.42
C MET A 113 -4.80 -6.42 -1.90
N ALA A 114 -3.46 -6.48 -2.00
CA ALA A 114 -2.68 -5.39 -2.59
C ALA A 114 -3.03 -5.15 -4.08
N PHE A 115 -3.31 -6.20 -4.84
CA PHE A 115 -3.80 -6.06 -6.23
C PHE A 115 -5.19 -5.44 -6.28
N LEU A 116 -6.11 -5.84 -5.39
CA LEU A 116 -7.43 -5.22 -5.28
C LEU A 116 -7.34 -3.73 -4.89
N ILE A 117 -6.47 -3.39 -3.95
CA ILE A 117 -6.18 -1.99 -3.57
C ILE A 117 -5.67 -1.19 -4.77
N PHE A 118 -4.83 -1.77 -5.62
CA PHE A 118 -4.37 -1.09 -6.83
C PHE A 118 -5.52 -0.79 -7.80
N ILE A 119 -6.46 -1.71 -7.97
CA ILE A 119 -7.68 -1.48 -8.76
C ILE A 119 -8.51 -0.35 -8.14
N PHE A 120 -8.75 -0.38 -6.83
CA PHE A 120 -9.49 0.68 -6.14
C PHE A 120 -8.79 2.04 -6.20
N LEU A 121 -7.46 2.08 -6.19
CA LEU A 121 -6.70 3.31 -6.41
C LEU A 121 -6.97 3.88 -7.79
N ILE A 122 -6.95 3.06 -8.84
CA ILE A 122 -7.27 3.50 -10.21
C ILE A 122 -8.70 4.05 -10.28
N ILE A 123 -9.67 3.35 -9.69
CA ILE A 123 -11.07 3.80 -9.66
C ILE A 123 -11.19 5.13 -8.91
N HIS A 124 -10.50 5.28 -7.78
CA HIS A 124 -10.53 6.51 -6.99
C HIS A 124 -9.91 7.70 -7.75
N LEU A 125 -8.84 7.48 -8.53
CA LEU A 125 -8.21 8.52 -9.34
C LEU A 125 -9.04 8.89 -10.59
N ALA A 126 -9.70 7.91 -11.21
CA ALA A 126 -10.50 8.14 -12.42
C ALA A 126 -11.88 8.73 -12.12
N THR A 127 -12.52 8.26 -11.05
CA THR A 127 -13.89 8.61 -10.67
C THR A 127 -13.97 8.78 -9.15
N PRO A 128 -13.40 9.87 -8.58
CA PRO A 128 -13.36 10.07 -7.14
C PRO A 128 -14.76 10.02 -6.51
N SER A 129 -15.75 10.67 -7.14
CA SER A 129 -17.11 10.81 -6.62
C SER A 129 -18.10 9.70 -7.05
N LEU A 130 -17.63 8.51 -7.46
CA LEU A 130 -18.51 7.44 -7.99
C LEU A 130 -19.62 6.98 -7.03
N PHE A 131 -19.58 7.38 -5.74
CA PHE A 131 -20.58 7.04 -4.74
C PHE A 131 -21.05 8.21 -3.84
N GLY A 132 -20.63 9.45 -4.17
CA GLY A 132 -20.89 10.65 -3.37
C GLY A 132 -19.91 11.75 -3.71
#